data_AF-A0A7Y7CH01-F1
#
_entry.id   AF-A0A7Y7CH01-F1
#
_cell.length_a   1.000
_cell.length_b   1.000
_cell.length_c   1.000
_cell.angle_alpha   90.00
_cell.angle_beta   90.00
_cell.angle_gamma   90.00
#
_symmetry.space_group_name_H-M   'P 1'
#
loop_
_entity.id
_entity.type
_entity.pdbx_description
1 polymer ?
#
loop_
_entity_poly.entity_id
_entity_poly.type
_entity_poly.pdbx_seq_one_letter_code
_entity_poly.pdbx_strand_id
1 'polypeptide(L)'
;MENKSRRDFVKTAALSTSGLLILPAGLQGKAYSTGAQKLKLALVGCGGRGTGAAVQALTADADVELVAMADAFEDRLNGSLNA
;
A
#
# COMPACT_ATOMS: atom_id res chain seq x y z
N MET A 1 -3.42 -46.33 -18.65
CA MET A 1 -3.43 -44.91 -18.21
C MET A 1 -4.78 -44.66 -17.54
N GLU A 2 -4.76 -44.33 -16.26
CA GLU A 2 -5.97 -44.03 -15.49
C GLU A 2 -6.67 -42.79 -16.07
N ASN A 3 -7.93 -42.93 -16.48
CA ASN A 3 -8.71 -41.86 -17.10
C ASN A 3 -9.20 -40.90 -16.00
N LYS A 4 -8.40 -39.87 -15.68
CA LYS A 4 -8.78 -38.85 -14.70
C LYS A 4 -9.97 -38.04 -15.22
N SER A 5 -11.16 -38.32 -14.69
CA SER A 5 -12.38 -37.60 -15.06
C SER A 5 -12.38 -36.20 -14.43
N ARG A 6 -13.13 -35.26 -15.04
CA ARG A 6 -13.44 -33.94 -14.46
C ARG A 6 -13.97 -34.08 -13.02
N ARG A 7 -14.68 -35.17 -12.74
CA ARG A 7 -15.21 -35.48 -11.40
C ARG A 7 -14.10 -35.80 -10.38
N ASP A 8 -13.05 -36.48 -10.80
CA ASP A 8 -11.92 -36.83 -9.94
C ASP A 8 -11.06 -35.60 -9.64
N PHE A 9 -10.93 -34.71 -10.63
CA PHE A 9 -10.33 -33.39 -10.42
C PHE A 9 -11.12 -32.58 -9.39
N VAL A 10 -12.44 -32.47 -9.52
CA VAL A 10 -13.28 -31.72 -8.57
C VAL A 10 -13.20 -32.31 -7.16
N LYS A 11 -13.20 -33.64 -7.01
CA LYS A 11 -13.01 -34.30 -5.71
C LYS A 11 -11.65 -33.99 -5.09
N THR A 12 -10.59 -34.02 -5.89
CA THR A 12 -9.23 -33.70 -5.44
C THR A 12 -9.09 -32.22 -5.06
N ALA A 13 -9.68 -31.32 -5.85
CA ALA A 13 -9.72 -29.89 -5.56
C ALA A 13 -10.53 -29.59 -4.28
N ALA A 14 -11.69 -30.23 -4.10
CA ALA A 14 -12.48 -30.08 -2.89
C ALA A 14 -11.72 -30.53 -1.63
N LEU A 15 -11.04 -31.68 -1.68
CA LEU A 15 -10.27 -32.22 -0.55
C LEU A 15 -9.07 -31.34 -0.19
N SER A 16 -8.36 -30.80 -1.18
CA SER A 16 -7.24 -29.88 -0.96
C SER A 16 -7.68 -28.52 -0.43
N THR A 17 -8.88 -28.05 -0.76
CA THR A 17 -9.41 -26.76 -0.29
C THR A 17 -9.94 -26.82 1.16
N SER A 18 -10.37 -28.00 1.63
CA SER A 18 -10.76 -28.20 3.04
C SER A 18 -9.64 -27.95 4.05
N GLY A 19 -8.37 -28.03 3.65
CA GLY A 19 -7.21 -27.66 4.48
C GLY A 19 -6.99 -26.15 4.61
N LEU A 20 -7.62 -25.34 3.74
CA LEU A 20 -7.46 -23.88 3.71
C LEU A 20 -8.49 -23.13 4.57
N LEU A 21 -9.50 -23.81 5.09
CA LEU A 21 -10.48 -23.21 6.01
C LEU A 21 -9.92 -23.01 7.42
N ILE A 22 -8.79 -23.64 7.75
CA ILE A 22 -7.97 -23.30 8.91
C ILE A 22 -6.89 -22.30 8.47
N LEU A 23 -7.30 -21.20 7.84
CA LEU A 23 -6.50 -19.99 7.91
C LEU A 23 -6.50 -19.60 9.38
N PRO A 24 -5.36 -19.54 10.08
CA PRO A 24 -5.35 -19.03 11.44
C PRO A 24 -6.00 -17.65 11.40
N ALA A 25 -6.92 -17.38 12.31
CA ALA A 25 -7.44 -16.05 12.61
C ALA A 25 -6.33 -15.05 13.04
N GLY A 26 -5.05 -15.36 12.77
CA GLY A 26 -3.88 -14.50 12.87
C GLY A 26 -3.36 -13.99 11.52
N LEU A 27 -3.94 -14.42 10.38
CA LEU A 27 -3.79 -13.75 9.08
C LEU A 27 -4.83 -12.65 8.88
N GLN A 28 -5.39 -12.14 9.98
CA GLN A 28 -6.06 -10.85 10.00
C GLN A 28 -4.99 -9.84 9.59
N GLY A 29 -4.89 -9.57 8.28
CA GLY A 29 -3.99 -8.55 7.75
C GLY A 29 -4.23 -7.32 8.59
N LYS A 30 -3.15 -6.83 9.23
CA LYS A 30 -3.14 -5.76 10.23
C LYS A 30 -4.37 -4.88 10.02
N ALA A 31 -5.42 -5.12 10.80
CA ALA A 31 -6.61 -4.29 10.74
C ALA A 31 -6.10 -2.92 11.16
N TYR A 32 -5.97 -2.01 10.18
CA TYR A 32 -5.47 -0.68 10.41
C TYR A 32 -6.28 -0.12 11.58
N SER A 33 -5.58 0.16 12.67
CA SER A 33 -6.16 0.52 13.95
C SER A 33 -7.20 1.62 13.75
N THR A 34 -8.31 1.51 14.46
CA THR A 34 -9.46 2.43 14.50
C THR A 34 -9.11 3.79 15.16
N GLY A 35 -7.93 4.33 14.88
CA GLY A 35 -7.51 5.69 15.20
C GLY A 35 -7.20 6.43 13.91
N ALA A 36 -7.45 7.73 13.87
CA ALA A 36 -7.16 8.62 12.75
C ALA A 36 -5.63 8.74 12.53
N GLN A 37 -5.03 7.69 11.97
CA GLN A 37 -3.61 7.65 11.66
C GLN A 37 -3.40 8.31 10.30
N LYS A 38 -2.77 9.48 10.30
CA LYS A 38 -2.43 10.16 9.05
C LYS A 38 -1.48 9.32 8.19
N LEU A 39 -1.71 9.34 6.88
CA LEU A 39 -0.80 8.84 5.86
C LEU A 39 0.43 9.75 5.82
N LYS A 40 1.58 9.21 6.27
CA LYS A 40 2.85 9.91 6.27
C LYS A 40 3.48 9.88 4.88
N LEU A 41 3.68 11.05 4.31
CA LEU A 41 4.31 11.29 3.02
C LEU A 41 5.74 11.80 3.23
N ALA A 42 6.67 11.31 2.42
CA ALA A 42 8.01 11.89 2.31
C ALA A 42 8.32 12.15 0.83
N LEU A 43 8.95 13.28 0.55
CA LEU A 43 9.33 13.68 -0.80
C LEU A 43 10.85 13.54 -1.01
N VAL A 44 11.25 12.88 -2.11
CA VAL A 44 12.65 12.88 -2.58
C VAL A 44 12.67 13.43 -4.01
N GLY A 45 13.43 14.50 -4.22
CA GLY A 45 13.44 15.25 -5.47
C GLY A 45 12.41 16.38 -5.45
N CYS A 46 12.83 17.55 -4.97
CA CYS A 46 12.06 18.78 -4.78
C CYS A 46 12.01 19.65 -6.04
N GLY A 47 11.99 19.03 -7.22
CA GLY A 47 11.76 19.73 -8.50
C GLY A 47 10.28 20.01 -8.77
N GLY A 48 9.96 20.58 -9.93
CA GLY A 48 8.57 20.98 -10.26
C GLY A 48 7.55 19.84 -10.18
N ARG A 49 7.92 18.62 -10.61
CA ARG A 49 7.02 17.45 -10.50
C ARG A 49 6.89 16.92 -9.08
N GLY A 50 7.98 16.88 -8.32
CA GLY A 50 7.95 16.43 -6.93
C GLY A 50 7.13 17.35 -6.04
N THR A 51 7.35 18.66 -6.18
CA THR A 51 6.55 19.71 -5.52
C THR A 51 5.07 19.56 -5.87
N GLY A 52 4.74 19.48 -7.16
CA GLY A 52 3.36 19.31 -7.61
C GLY A 52 2.70 18.04 -7.09
N ALA A 53 3.43 16.92 -7.05
CA ALA A 53 2.94 15.66 -6.50
C ALA A 53 2.68 15.76 -4.99
N ALA A 54 3.55 16.43 -4.24
CA ALA A 54 3.35 16.65 -2.81
C ALA A 54 2.10 17.51 -2.54
N VAL A 55 1.91 18.60 -3.30
CA VAL A 55 0.71 19.44 -3.22
C VAL A 55 -0.55 18.64 -3.55
N GLN A 56 -0.53 17.85 -4.62
CA GLN A 56 -1.66 16.99 -5.01
C GLN A 56 -2.00 15.99 -3.91
N ALA A 57 -1.01 15.33 -3.32
CA ALA A 57 -1.23 14.37 -2.24
C ALA A 57 -1.81 15.03 -0.98
N LEU A 58 -1.26 16.18 -0.57
CA LEU A 58 -1.73 16.93 0.61
C LEU A 58 -3.12 17.54 0.42
N THR A 59 -3.50 17.86 -0.83
CA THR A 59 -4.82 18.44 -1.13
C THR A 59 -5.89 17.37 -1.34
N ALA A 60 -5.49 16.14 -1.71
CA ALA A 60 -6.43 15.06 -2.00
C ALA A 60 -7.15 14.56 -0.74
N ASP A 61 -6.50 14.60 0.42
CA ASP A 61 -7.04 14.07 1.67
C ASP A 61 -6.44 14.81 2.90
N ALA A 62 -7.29 15.14 3.87
CA ALA A 62 -6.89 15.84 5.10
C ALA A 62 -6.08 14.95 6.06
N ASP A 63 -6.16 13.63 5.89
CA ASP A 63 -5.40 12.64 6.65
C ASP A 63 -4.01 12.38 6.03
N VAL A 64 -3.51 13.24 5.14
CA VAL A 64 -2.12 13.18 4.63
C VAL A 64 -1.23 14.19 5.35
N GLU A 65 -0.02 13.77 5.71
CA GLU A 65 0.97 14.61 6.38
C GLU A 65 2.34 14.43 5.72
N LEU A 66 2.93 15.54 5.24
CA LEU A 66 4.30 15.55 4.74
C LEU A 66 5.26 15.63 5.94
N VAL A 67 6.01 14.55 6.17
CA VAL A 67 6.90 14.42 7.35
C VAL A 67 8.38 14.63 7.04
N ALA A 68 8.77 14.57 5.76
CA ALA A 68 10.15 14.75 5.34
C ALA A 68 10.25 15.19 3.87
N MET A 69 11.31 15.94 3.56
CA MET A 69 11.68 16.33 2.20
C MET A 69 13.20 16.21 2.03
N ALA A 70 13.64 15.80 0.85
CA ALA A 70 15.05 15.71 0.50
C ALA A 70 15.30 16.12 -0.97
N ASP A 71 16.36 16.88 -1.20
CA ASP A 71 16.93 17.17 -2.52
C ASP A 71 18.45 17.32 -2.41
N ALA A 72 19.17 17.10 -3.50
CA ALA A 72 20.61 17.32 -3.55
C ALA A 72 20.97 18.82 -3.53
N PHE A 73 20.02 19.68 -3.91
CA PHE A 73 20.18 21.12 -3.96
C PHE A 73 19.26 21.80 -2.94
N GLU A 74 19.87 22.51 -1.99
CA GLU A 74 19.17 23.16 -0.87
C GLU A 74 18.18 24.25 -1.34
N ASP A 75 18.51 24.98 -2.39
CA ASP A 75 17.63 26.00 -3.00
C ASP A 75 16.32 25.37 -3.52
N ARG A 76 16.38 24.18 -4.10
CA ARG A 76 15.20 23.44 -4.56
C ARG A 76 14.37 22.90 -3.41
N LEU A 77 15.02 22.37 -2.38
CA LEU A 77 14.35 21.92 -1.16
C LEU A 77 13.58 23.07 -0.51
N ASN A 78 14.25 24.20 -0.29
CA ASN A 78 13.64 25.39 0.27
C ASN A 78 12.57 25.98 -0.65
N GLY A 79 12.81 26.00 -1.96
CA GLY A 79 11.82 26.46 -2.95
C GLY A 79 10.55 25.63 -2.91
N SER A 80 10.66 24.30 -2.87
CA SER A 80 9.51 23.39 -2.77
C SER A 80 8.80 23.46 -1.43
N LEU A 81 9.51 23.69 -0.32
CA LEU A 81 8.92 23.79 1.01
C LEU A 81 8.10 25.08 1.16
N ASN A 82 8.45 26.14 0.44
CA ASN A 82 7.78 27.44 0.45
C ASN A 82 6.81 27.64 -0.74
N ALA A 83 6.60 26.62 -1.58
CA ALA A 83 5.71 26.65 -2.73
C ALA A 83 4.24 26.51 -2.31
#